data_AF-A0A923MF20-F1
#
_entry.id   AF-A0A923MF20-F1
#
_cell.length_a   1.000
_cell.length_b   1.000
_cell.length_c   1.000
_cell.angle_alpha   90.00
_cell.angle_beta   90.00
_cell.angle_gamma   90.00
#
_symmetry.space_group_name_H-M   'P 1'
#
loop_
_entity.id
_entity.type
_entity.pdbx_description
1 polymer ?
#
loop_
_entity_poly.entity_id
_entity_poly.type
_entity_poly.pdbx_seq_one_letter_code
_entity_poly.pdbx_strand_id
1 'polypeptide(L)'
;MPELNLKPLPCPFCGSTKLKVDQKTSSNTKWNSETGRCDKLVVVTVRCNKCHTRGPTVSMYAGWYDRPTQVLNNAAIEAWNQRIEKEATNDAGNGDLKRET
;
A
#
# COMPACT_ATOMS: atom_id res chain seq x y z
N MET A 1 -5.13 17.05 -5.92
CA MET A 1 -4.49 16.02 -6.76
C MET A 1 -5.58 15.34 -7.56
N PRO A 2 -5.42 15.13 -8.89
CA PRO A 2 -6.45 14.47 -9.67
C PRO A 2 -6.65 13.03 -9.18
N GLU A 3 -7.91 12.60 -9.16
CA GLU A 3 -8.31 11.25 -8.80
C GLU A 3 -7.87 10.25 -9.87
N LEU A 4 -6.60 9.82 -9.81
CA LEU A 4 -6.07 8.82 -10.73
C LEU A 4 -6.71 7.46 -10.44
N ASN A 5 -7.27 6.80 -11.44
CA ASN A 5 -7.74 5.42 -11.33
C ASN A 5 -6.58 4.46 -11.60
N LEU A 6 -5.69 4.31 -10.61
CA LEU A 6 -4.53 3.44 -10.72
C LEU A 6 -4.95 1.97 -10.73
N LYS A 7 -4.25 1.15 -11.53
CA LYS A 7 -4.51 -0.30 -11.62
C LYS A 7 -3.34 -1.07 -10.99
N PRO A 8 -3.62 -2.08 -10.13
CA PRO A 8 -2.57 -2.89 -9.53
C PRO A 8 -1.98 -3.85 -10.55
N LEU A 9 -0.64 -3.98 -10.53
CA LEU A 9 0.10 -4.95 -11.33
C LEU A 9 -0.25 -6.40 -10.91
N PRO A 10 -0.16 -7.40 -11.82
CA PRO A 10 -0.52 -8.79 -11.54
C PRO A 10 0.21 -9.39 -10.33
N CYS A 11 -0.45 -10.31 -9.63
CA CYS A 11 0.13 -10.93 -8.44
C CYS A 11 1.48 -11.61 -8.73
N PRO A 12 2.55 -11.30 -7.99
CA PRO A 12 3.88 -11.86 -8.26
C PRO A 12 3.97 -13.37 -7.99
N PHE A 13 3.11 -13.92 -7.12
CA PHE A 13 3.15 -15.34 -6.75
C PHE A 13 2.33 -16.24 -7.67
N CYS A 14 1.23 -15.73 -8.23
CA CYS A 14 0.29 -16.56 -9.00
C CYS A 14 -0.11 -15.99 -10.36
N GLY A 15 0.46 -14.84 -10.75
CA GLY A 15 0.16 -14.13 -12.00
C GLY A 15 -1.27 -13.58 -12.09
N SER A 16 -2.11 -13.75 -11.06
CA SER A 16 -3.50 -13.35 -11.15
C SER A 16 -3.68 -11.84 -11.15
N THR A 17 -4.51 -11.35 -12.07
CA THR A 17 -4.99 -9.97 -12.13
C THR A 17 -6.19 -9.71 -11.21
N LYS A 18 -6.72 -10.76 -10.55
CA LYS A 18 -7.85 -10.65 -9.60
C LYS A 18 -7.34 -10.11 -8.26
N LEU A 19 -7.07 -8.82 -8.22
CA LEU A 19 -6.60 -8.08 -7.05
C LEU A 19 -7.68 -7.10 -6.59
N LYS A 20 -7.78 -6.91 -5.28
CA LYS A 20 -8.69 -5.92 -4.67
C LYS A 20 -7.98 -5.13 -3.59
N VAL A 21 -8.41 -3.90 -3.36
CA VAL A 21 -8.03 -3.15 -2.15
C VAL A 21 -8.94 -3.59 -1.01
N ASP A 22 -8.34 -4.10 0.04
CA ASP A 22 -8.99 -4.53 1.28
C ASP A 22 -8.82 -3.40 2.31
N GLN A 23 -9.95 -2.90 2.80
CA GLN A 23 -9.96 -1.85 3.83
C GLN A 23 -10.30 -2.48 5.18
N LYS A 24 -9.40 -2.31 6.14
CA LYS A 24 -9.62 -2.69 7.53
C LYS A 24 -9.98 -1.45 8.34
N THR A 25 -11.12 -1.51 9.00
CA THR A 25 -11.52 -0.49 9.97
C THR A 25 -10.74 -0.73 11.26
N SER A 26 -9.90 0.22 11.68
CA SER A 26 -9.21 0.17 12.97
C SER A 26 -10.08 0.78 14.07
N SER A 27 -9.95 0.32 15.31
CA SER A 27 -10.53 1.00 16.49
C SER A 27 -9.70 2.20 16.97
N ASN A 28 -8.52 2.41 16.39
CA ASN A 28 -7.64 3.51 16.77
C ASN A 28 -8.20 4.87 16.30
N THR A 29 -8.30 5.83 17.22
CA THR A 29 -8.81 7.17 16.98
C THR A 29 -7.85 8.22 17.53
N LYS A 30 -7.73 9.35 16.82
CA LYS A 30 -6.91 10.49 17.22
C LYS A 30 -7.76 11.75 17.25
N TRP A 31 -7.65 12.54 18.30
CA TRP A 31 -8.28 13.87 18.35
C TRP A 31 -7.64 14.79 17.31
N ASN A 32 -8.47 15.44 16.51
CA ASN A 32 -8.07 16.45 15.55
C ASN A 32 -8.57 17.82 16.03
N SER A 33 -7.62 18.67 16.45
CA SER A 33 -7.93 20.00 16.99
C SER A 33 -8.39 20.99 15.92
N GLU A 34 -8.07 20.77 14.63
CA GLU A 34 -8.47 21.65 13.53
C GLU A 34 -9.95 21.47 13.18
N THR A 35 -10.43 20.23 13.20
CA THR A 35 -11.83 19.90 12.89
C THR A 35 -12.70 19.80 14.15
N GLY A 36 -12.09 19.78 15.34
CA GLY A 36 -12.77 19.58 16.62
C GLY A 36 -13.43 18.21 16.75
N ARG A 37 -12.90 17.18 16.08
CA ARG A 37 -13.48 15.83 15.99
C ARG A 37 -12.42 14.74 16.14
N CYS A 38 -12.86 13.51 16.46
CA CYS A 38 -11.99 12.33 16.45
C CYS A 38 -11.88 11.75 15.04
N ASP A 39 -10.66 11.72 14.51
CA ASP A 39 -10.34 10.98 13.29
C ASP A 39 -10.10 9.51 13.61
N LYS A 40 -10.46 8.63 12.66
CA LYS A 40 -10.29 7.18 12.79
C LYS A 40 -9.18 6.71 11.87
N LEU A 41 -8.35 5.79 12.36
CA LEU A 41 -7.33 5.18 11.53
C LEU A 41 -8.00 4.27 10.49
N VAL A 42 -7.87 4.65 9.23
CA VAL A 42 -8.26 3.83 8.08
C VAL A 42 -7.01 3.12 7.59
N VAL A 43 -7.11 1.79 7.46
CA VAL A 43 -6.02 0.94 6.99
C VAL A 43 -6.45 0.28 5.70
N VAL A 44 -5.62 0.33 4.67
CA VAL A 44 -5.86 -0.29 3.36
C VAL A 44 -4.67 -1.12 2.92
N THR A 45 -4.94 -2.20 2.18
CA THR A 45 -3.91 -3.07 1.60
C THR A 45 -4.41 -3.71 0.32
N VAL A 46 -3.53 -3.99 -0.64
CA VAL A 46 -3.90 -4.76 -1.84
C VAL A 46 -3.84 -6.25 -1.51
N ARG A 47 -4.88 -7.01 -1.85
CA ARG A 47 -4.96 -8.47 -1.66
C ARG A 47 -5.24 -9.18 -2.98
N CYS A 48 -4.48 -10.23 -3.26
CA CYS A 48 -4.81 -11.16 -4.34
C CYS A 48 -5.99 -12.05 -3.93
N ASN A 49 -7.01 -12.15 -4.77
CA ASN A 49 -8.18 -12.98 -4.49
C ASN A 49 -7.94 -14.48 -4.78
N LYS A 50 -6.87 -14.84 -5.50
CA LYS A 50 -6.51 -16.22 -5.82
C LYS A 50 -5.61 -16.86 -4.76
N CYS A 51 -4.45 -16.28 -4.50
CA CYS A 51 -3.47 -16.82 -3.55
C CYS A 51 -3.49 -16.13 -2.18
N HIS A 52 -4.34 -15.12 -1.98
CA HIS A 52 -4.48 -14.38 -0.72
C HIS A 52 -3.23 -13.64 -0.21
N THR A 53 -2.18 -13.54 -1.04
CA THR A 53 -1.05 -12.65 -0.79
C THR A 53 -1.55 -11.23 -0.52
N ARG A 54 -0.96 -10.61 0.50
CA ARG A 54 -1.21 -9.23 0.89
C ARG A 54 0.00 -8.37 0.53
N GLY A 55 -0.28 -7.18 0.02
CA GLY A 55 0.71 -6.16 -0.25
C GLY A 55 1.08 -5.35 0.99
N PRO A 56 1.85 -4.28 0.79
CA PRO A 56 2.10 -3.29 1.82
C PRO A 56 0.80 -2.74 2.43
N THR A 57 0.88 -2.33 3.69
CA THR A 57 -0.23 -1.72 4.41
C THR A 57 -0.03 -0.21 4.42
N VAL A 58 -1.04 0.53 3.96
CA VAL A 58 -1.07 2.00 4.00
C VAL A 58 -2.17 2.42 4.97
N SER A 59 -1.90 3.41 5.81
CA SER A 59 -2.87 3.87 6.80
C SER A 59 -2.84 5.38 7.00
N MET A 60 -4.01 5.96 7.26
CA MET A 60 -4.20 7.40 7.50
C MET A 60 -5.30 7.61 8.54
N TYR A 61 -5.12 8.61 9.39
CA TYR A 61 -6.23 9.14 10.18
C TYR A 61 -7.14 9.96 9.27
N ALA A 62 -8.40 9.57 9.19
CA ALA A 62 -9.39 10.25 8.39
C ALA A 62 -10.67 10.49 9.19
N GLY A 63 -11.32 11.60 8.90
CA GLY A 63 -12.64 11.92 9.45
C GLY A 63 -13.68 10.86 9.07
N TRP A 64 -14.77 10.82 9.83
CA TRP A 64 -15.86 9.88 9.59
C TRP A 64 -16.59 10.13 8.26
N TYR A 65 -16.73 11.39 7.88
CA TYR A 65 -17.49 11.83 6.70
C TYR A 65 -16.58 12.10 5.49
N ASP A 66 -15.39 12.66 5.71
CA ASP A 66 -14.45 13.03 4.65
C ASP A 66 -13.37 11.97 4.40
N ARG A 67 -13.78 10.70 4.28
CA ARG A 67 -12.80 9.61 4.08
C ARG A 67 -12.14 9.72 2.70
N PRO A 68 -10.82 9.95 2.59
CA PRO A 68 -10.11 10.01 1.31
C PRO A 68 -9.86 8.59 0.78
N THR A 69 -10.94 7.84 0.56
CA THR A 69 -10.88 6.41 0.22
C THR A 69 -10.12 6.18 -1.07
N GLN A 70 -10.30 7.06 -2.06
CA GLN A 70 -9.61 6.96 -3.34
C GLN A 70 -8.10 7.25 -3.22
N VAL A 71 -7.71 8.26 -2.44
CA VAL A 71 -6.30 8.57 -2.17
C VAL A 71 -5.60 7.38 -1.50
N LEU A 72 -6.26 6.78 -0.50
CA LEU A 72 -5.75 5.59 0.18
C LEU A 72 -5.63 4.38 -0.75
N ASN A 73 -6.65 4.13 -1.56
CA ASN A 73 -6.64 3.04 -2.52
C ASN A 73 -5.50 3.20 -3.53
N ASN A 74 -5.30 4.41 -4.03
CA ASN A 74 -4.21 4.74 -4.94
C ASN A 74 -2.84 4.52 -4.30
N ALA A 75 -2.63 5.04 -3.08
CA ALA A 75 -1.38 4.82 -2.35
C ALA A 75 -1.10 3.34 -2.09
N ALA A 76 -2.13 2.53 -1.79
CA ALA A 76 -1.99 1.09 -1.63
C ALA A 76 -1.60 0.40 -2.95
N ILE A 77 -2.16 0.85 -4.08
CA ILE A 77 -1.84 0.33 -5.42
C ILE A 77 -0.43 0.76 -5.86
N GLU A 78 -0.01 1.98 -5.57
CA GLU A 78 1.36 2.45 -5.83
C GLU A 78 2.37 1.65 -5.03
N ALA A 79 2.16 1.50 -3.72
CA ALA A 79 3.03 0.71 -2.86
C ALA A 79 3.09 -0.76 -3.32
N TRP A 80 1.96 -1.30 -3.79
CA TRP A 80 1.94 -2.60 -4.43
C TRP A 80 2.85 -2.61 -5.67
N ASN A 81 2.68 -1.67 -6.60
CA ASN A 81 3.40 -1.62 -7.87
C ASN A 81 4.91 -1.38 -7.72
N GLN A 82 5.32 -0.58 -6.73
CA GLN A 82 6.74 -0.30 -6.40
C GLN A 82 7.54 -1.55 -6.01
N ARG A 83 6.90 -2.69 -5.74
CA ARG A 83 7.61 -3.95 -5.48
C ARG A 83 8.59 -4.33 -6.60
N ILE A 84 8.26 -4.01 -7.85
CA ILE A 84 9.08 -4.35 -9.02
C ILE A 84 10.33 -3.47 -9.09
N GLU A 85 10.24 -2.20 -8.67
CA GLU A 85 11.38 -1.27 -8.72
C GLU A 85 12.45 -1.60 -7.66
N LYS A 86 12.06 -2.21 -6.54
CA LYS A 86 13.02 -2.69 -5.52
C LYS A 86 13.77 -3.95 -5.93
N GLU A 87 13.23 -4.77 -6.84
CA GLU A 87 13.97 -5.93 -7.34
C GLU A 87 15.10 -5.51 -8.29
N ALA A 88 14.91 -4.45 -9.08
CA ALA A 88 15.93 -3.95 -10.02
C ALA A 88 17.18 -3.33 -9.36
N THR A 89 17.10 -2.91 -8.09
CA THR A 89 18.20 -2.23 -7.40
C THR A 89 19.00 -3.15 -6.47
N ASN A 90 18.49 -4.33 -6.13
CA ASN A 90 19.21 -5.28 -5.27
C ASN A 90 20.12 -6.25 -6.04
N ASP A 91 19.97 -6.38 -7.37
CA ASP A 91 20.86 -7.18 -8.22
C ASP A 91 22.15 -6.45 -8.64
N ALA A 92 22.26 -5.14 -8.38
CA ALA A 92 23.46 -4.35 -8.72
C ALA A 92 24.53 -4.32 -7.61
N GLY A 93 24.30 -4.99 -6.47
CA GLY A 93 25.06 -4.75 -5.22
C GLY A 93 25.89 -5.90 -4.67
N ASN A 94 26.03 -7.05 -5.36
CA ASN A 94 26.86 -8.16 -4.89
C ASN A 94 27.98 -8.49 -5.88
N GLY A 95 28.80 -7.48 -6.19
CA GLY A 95 30.07 -7.63 -6.90
C GLY A 95 31.23 -7.66 -5.91
N ASP A 96 31.70 -8.87 -5.60
CA ASP A 96 33.09 -9.24 -5.31
C ASP A 96 33.95 -8.25 -4.50
N LEU A 97 34.03 -8.45 -3.18
CA LEU A 97 35.17 -8.00 -2.39
C LEU A 97 35.95 -9.21 -1.86
N LYS A 98 36.69 -9.87 -2.76
CA LYS A 98 37.83 -10.70 -2.35
C LYS A 98 38.92 -9.78 -1.76
N ARG A 99 39.03 -9.77 -0.44
CA ARG A 99 40.24 -9.34 0.26
C ARG A 99 41.23 -10.50 0.22
N GLU A 100 42.19 -10.42 -0.69
CA GLU A 100 43.43 -11.19 -0.60
C GLU A 100 44.34 -10.46 0.40
N THR A 101 44.85 -11.21 1.38
CA THR A 101 45.90 -10.80 2.34
C THR A 101 47.15 -11.58 2.03
#